data_AF-A0A6C8LIZ9-F1
#
_entry.id   AF-A0A6C8LIZ9-F1
#
_cell.length_a   1.000
_cell.length_b   1.000
_cell.length_c   1.000
_cell.angle_alpha   90.00
_cell.angle_beta   90.00
_cell.angle_gamma   90.00
#
_symmetry.space_group_name_H-M   'P 1'
#
loop_
_entity.id
_entity.type
_entity.pdbx_description
1 polymer ?
#
loop_
_entity_poly.entity_id
_entity_poly.type
_entity_poly.pdbx_seq_one_letter_code
_entity_poly.pdbx_strand_id
1 'polypeptide(L)'
;LLGAIAVAAYSYMALVPLIQPPIMKALTSEKERKIRMVQLRTVSKREKILFPVVLLLLVALLLPDAAPLLGMFCFGNLMRESGV
;
A
#
# COMPACT_ATOMS: atom_id res chain seq x y z
N LEU A 1 1.29 -15.37 21.47
CA LEU A 1 0.69 -15.21 20.13
C LEU A 1 1.53 -14.31 19.21
N LEU A 2 2.02 -13.15 19.68
CA LEU A 2 2.79 -12.20 18.85
C LEU A 2 4.01 -12.83 18.13
N GLY A 3 4.83 -13.64 18.82
CA GLY A 3 6.02 -14.27 18.23
C GLY A 3 5.69 -15.21 17.07
N ALA A 4 4.71 -16.11 17.26
CA ALA A 4 4.28 -17.02 16.20
C ALA A 4 3.65 -16.26 15.01
N ILE A 5 2.87 -15.22 15.28
CA ILE A 5 2.27 -14.37 14.23
C ILE A 5 3.36 -13.65 13.43
N ALA A 6 4.37 -13.07 14.09
CA ALA A 6 5.46 -12.38 13.42
C ALA A 6 6.27 -13.32 12.54
N VAL A 7 6.64 -14.50 13.06
CA VAL A 7 7.39 -15.51 12.30
C VAL A 7 6.60 -15.97 11.08
N ALA A 8 5.30 -16.26 11.25
CA ALA A 8 4.44 -16.67 10.14
C ALA A 8 4.28 -15.53 9.11
N ALA A 9 4.05 -14.29 9.56
CA ALA A 9 3.86 -13.14 8.66
C ALA A 9 5.09 -12.91 7.79
N TYR A 10 6.28 -12.81 8.37
CA TYR A 10 7.50 -12.58 7.58
C TYR A 10 7.86 -13.78 6.70
N SER A 11 7.67 -15.01 7.19
CA SER A 11 7.87 -16.22 6.39
C SER A 11 6.93 -16.25 5.17
N TYR A 12 5.65 -15.95 5.34
CA TYR A 12 4.69 -15.95 4.24
C TYR A 12 4.85 -14.76 3.30
N MET A 13 5.27 -13.59 3.78
CA MET A 13 5.64 -12.45 2.92
C MET A 13 6.80 -12.82 1.98
N ALA A 14 7.80 -13.58 2.45
CA ALA A 14 8.90 -14.05 1.61
C ALA A 14 8.47 -15.12 0.59
N LEU A 15 7.41 -15.88 0.88
CA LEU A 15 6.86 -16.92 0.00
C LEU A 15 5.91 -16.37 -1.08
N VAL A 16 5.63 -15.06 -1.10
CA VAL A 16 4.77 -14.42 -2.12
C VAL A 16 5.19 -14.78 -3.56
N PRO A 17 6.48 -14.78 -3.95
CA PRO A 17 6.87 -15.18 -5.31
C PRO A 17 6.58 -16.63 -5.67
N LEU A 18 6.45 -17.52 -4.68
CA LEU A 18 6.08 -18.92 -4.88
C LEU A 18 4.56 -19.09 -4.96
N ILE A 19 3.82 -18.35 -4.12
CA ILE A 19 2.36 -18.48 -3.98
C ILE A 19 1.58 -17.67 -5.03
N GLN A 20 2.02 -16.44 -5.32
CA GLN A 20 1.28 -15.50 -6.19
C GLN A 20 1.20 -15.96 -7.66
N PRO A 21 2.28 -16.42 -8.32
CA PRO A 21 2.21 -16.79 -9.74
C PRO A 21 1.28 -17.98 -10.05
N PRO A 22 1.24 -19.08 -9.25
CA PRO A 22 0.26 -20.14 -9.43
C PRO A 22 -1.19 -19.65 -9.34
N ILE A 23 -1.51 -18.79 -8.37
CA ILE A 23 -2.85 -18.21 -8.22
C ILE A 23 -3.23 -17.39 -9.46
N MET A 24 -2.30 -16.54 -9.95
CA MET A 24 -2.52 -15.80 -11.19
C MET A 24 -2.74 -16.75 -12.37
N LYS A 25 -1.96 -17.83 -12.47
CA LYS A 25 -2.09 -18.84 -13.52
C LYS A 25 -3.45 -19.55 -13.50
N ALA A 26 -3.99 -19.79 -12.31
CA ALA A 26 -5.26 -20.49 -12.09
C ALA A 26 -6.50 -19.60 -12.34
N LEU A 27 -6.45 -18.31 -12.00
CA LEU A 27 -7.64 -17.44 -12.01
C LEU A 27 -7.75 -16.49 -13.21
N THR A 28 -6.64 -16.07 -13.81
CA THR A 28 -6.66 -15.08 -14.90
C THR A 28 -6.52 -15.74 -16.26
N SER A 29 -7.17 -15.21 -17.29
CA SER A 29 -7.03 -15.68 -18.68
C SER A 29 -5.81 -15.07 -19.38
N GLU A 30 -5.35 -15.68 -20.48
CA GLU A 30 -4.28 -15.09 -21.29
C GLU A 30 -4.65 -13.74 -21.92
N LYS A 31 -5.94 -13.53 -22.22
CA LYS A 31 -6.42 -12.28 -22.83
C LYS A 31 -6.26 -11.11 -21.85
N GLU A 32 -6.63 -11.31 -20.58
CA GLU A 32 -6.48 -10.30 -19.52
C GLU A 32 -5.01 -9.99 -19.24
N ARG A 33 -4.14 -11.01 -19.22
CA ARG A 33 -2.69 -10.83 -19.01
C ARG A 33 -1.99 -10.03 -20.11
N LYS A 34 -2.60 -9.91 -21.30
CA LYS A 34 -2.06 -9.19 -22.46
C LYS A 34 -2.59 -7.76 -22.59
N ILE A 35 -3.44 -7.30 -21.66
CA ILE A 35 -3.94 -5.92 -21.63
C ILE A 35 -2.77 -4.94 -21.47
N ARG A 36 -2.72 -3.90 -22.30
CA ARG A 36 -1.69 -2.86 -22.25
C ARG A 36 -2.04 -1.85 -21.14
N MET A 37 -1.14 -1.72 -20.18
CA MET A 37 -1.25 -0.69 -19.14
C MET A 37 -0.83 0.67 -19.72
N VAL A 38 -1.67 1.69 -19.50
CA VAL A 38 -1.32 3.08 -19.82
C VAL A 38 -0.25 3.59 -18.87
N GLN A 39 0.54 4.55 -19.32
CA GLN A 39 1.53 5.20 -18.46
C GLN A 39 0.84 5.95 -17.32
N LEU A 40 1.49 5.97 -16.16
CA LEU A 40 1.00 6.69 -15.00
C LEU A 40 0.91 8.19 -15.31
N ARG A 41 -0.14 8.84 -14.78
CA ARG A 41 -0.27 10.30 -14.85
C ARG A 41 0.86 10.98 -14.10
N THR A 42 1.25 12.17 -14.55
CA THR A 42 2.17 13.03 -13.80
C THR A 42 1.47 13.56 -12.56
N VAL A 43 1.99 13.21 -11.39
CA VAL A 43 1.47 13.70 -10.10
C VAL A 43 2.29 14.91 -9.66
N SER A 44 1.62 16.02 -9.37
CA SER A 44 2.29 17.24 -8.94
C SER A 44 2.91 17.07 -7.54
N LYS A 45 3.99 17.81 -7.23
CA LYS A 45 4.60 17.80 -5.88
C LYS A 45 3.58 18.18 -4.81
N ARG A 46 2.69 19.14 -5.10
CA ARG A 46 1.61 19.57 -4.19
C ARG A 46 0.63 18.44 -3.91
N GLU A 47 0.25 17.66 -4.93
CA GLU A 47 -0.67 16.53 -4.77
C GLU A 47 -0.07 15.43 -3.88
N LYS A 48 1.22 15.13 -4.04
CA LYS A 48 1.92 14.16 -3.17
C LYS A 48 1.98 14.61 -1.70
N ILE A 49 2.20 15.90 -1.46
CA ILE A 49 2.24 16.49 -0.11
C ILE A 49 0.84 16.52 0.53
N LEU A 50 -0.19 16.85 -0.24
CA LEU A 50 -1.56 16.94 0.28
C LEU A 50 -2.19 15.56 0.51
N PHE A 51 -1.79 14.53 -0.23
CA PHE A 51 -2.30 13.16 -0.08
C PHE A 51 -2.30 12.64 1.38
N PRO A 52 -1.17 12.62 2.12
CA PRO A 52 -1.15 12.15 3.51
C PRO A 52 -2.01 13.00 4.45
N VAL A 53 -2.14 14.31 4.19
CA VAL A 53 -2.97 15.21 5.01
C VAL A 53 -4.45 14.91 4.82
N VAL A 54 -4.90 14.80 3.58
CA VAL A 54 -6.29 14.45 3.25
C VAL A 54 -6.62 13.05 3.78
N LEU A 55 -5.70 12.08 3.62
CA LEU A 55 -5.87 10.73 4.14
C LEU A 55 -6.02 10.72 5.68
N LEU A 56 -5.18 11.48 6.39
CA LEU A 56 -5.27 11.58 7.85
C LEU A 56 -6.60 12.18 8.32
N LEU A 57 -7.08 13.24 7.66
CA LEU A 57 -8.38 13.85 7.97
C LEU A 57 -9.53 12.85 7.74
N LEU A 58 -9.51 12.09 6.66
CA LEU A 58 -10.51 11.05 6.39
C LEU A 58 -10.50 9.96 7.45
N VAL A 59 -9.32 9.50 7.87
CA VAL A 59 -9.19 8.48 8.94
C VAL A 59 -9.71 9.02 10.27
N ALA A 60 -9.35 10.25 10.63
CA ALA A 60 -9.80 10.86 11.88
C ALA A 60 -11.32 11.01 11.95
N LEU A 61 -11.99 11.27 10.82
CA LEU A 61 -13.44 11.42 10.74
C LEU A 61 -14.20 10.09 10.66
N LEU A 62 -13.68 9.10 9.95
CA LEU A 62 -14.41 7.86 9.64
C LEU A 62 -14.00 6.67 10.53
N LEU A 63 -12.72 6.57 10.93
CA LEU A 63 -12.19 5.44 11.68
C LEU A 63 -11.04 5.88 12.61
N PRO A 64 -11.35 6.54 13.74
CA PRO A 64 -10.34 7.09 14.65
C PRO A 64 -9.44 6.02 15.27
N ASP A 65 -9.90 4.77 15.41
CA ASP A 65 -9.09 3.68 15.95
C ASP A 65 -7.87 3.33 15.08
N ALA A 66 -7.92 3.64 13.77
CA ALA A 66 -6.78 3.46 12.86
C ALA A 66 -5.83 4.68 12.85
N ALA A 67 -6.21 5.79 13.50
CA ALA A 67 -5.43 7.03 13.53
C ALA A 67 -3.99 6.87 14.06
N PRO A 68 -3.67 6.10 15.12
CA PRO A 68 -2.27 5.99 15.57
C PRO A 68 -1.38 5.28 14.54
N LEU A 69 -1.88 4.27 13.83
CA LEU A 69 -1.11 3.57 12.81
C LEU A 69 -0.97 4.41 11.54
N LEU A 70 -2.09 4.93 11.02
CA LEU A 70 -2.11 5.69 9.78
C LEU A 70 -1.52 7.09 9.94
N GLY A 71 -1.63 7.70 11.12
CA GLY A 71 -1.00 8.98 11.46
C GLY A 71 0.52 8.90 11.38
N MET A 72 1.12 7.88 12.02
CA MET A 72 2.57 7.69 11.95
C MET A 72 3.04 7.33 10.52
N PHE A 73 2.26 6.56 9.79
CA PHE A 73 2.51 6.28 8.37
C PHE A 73 2.46 7.56 7.51
N CYS A 74 1.42 8.37 7.66
CA CYS A 74 1.23 9.61 6.90
C CYS A 74 2.28 10.67 7.26
N PHE A 75 2.72 10.72 8.52
CA PHE A 75 3.81 11.59 8.95
C PHE A 75 5.13 11.24 8.27
N GLY A 76 5.50 9.95 8.24
CA GLY A 76 6.69 9.50 7.49
C GLY A 76 6.60 9.80 5.99
N ASN A 77 5.42 9.65 5.41
CA ASN A 77 5.16 10.02 4.01
C ASN A 77 5.34 11.53 3.77
N LEU A 78 4.79 12.37 4.65
CA LEU A 78 4.93 13.82 4.57
C LEU A 78 6.39 14.27 4.68
N MET A 79 7.20 13.67 5.57
CA MET A 79 8.63 13.96 5.67
C MET A 79 9.37 13.64 4.36
N ARG A 80 9.06 12.49 3.74
CA ARG A 80 9.64 12.10 2.45
C ARG A 80 9.28 13.06 1.32
N GLU A 81 8.02 13.50 1.25
CA GLU A 81 7.52 14.30 0.13
C GLU A 81 7.72 15.81 0.30
N SER A 82 7.85 16.30 1.54
CA SER A 82 8.08 17.74 1.82
C SER A 82 9.45 18.19 1.31
N GLY A 83 10.49 17.36 1.48
CA GLY A 83 11.84 17.62 0.96
C GLY A 83 12.44 18.94 1.45
N VAL A 84 12.04 19.37 2.65
CA VAL A 84 12.70 20.39 3.47
C VAL A 84 13.74 19.73 4.36
#